data_AF-A0A831T0C3-F1
#
_entry.id   AF-A0A831T0C3-F1
#
_cell.length_a   1.000
_cell.length_b   1.000
_cell.length_c   1.000
_cell.angle_alpha   90.00
_cell.angle_beta   90.00
_cell.angle_gamma   90.00
#
_symmetry.space_group_name_H-M   'P 1'
#
loop_
_entity.id
_entity.type
_entity.pdbx_description
1 polymer ?
#
loop_
_entity_poly.entity_id
_entity_poly.type
_entity_poly.pdbx_seq_one_letter_code
_entity_poly.pdbx_strand_id
1 'polypeptide(L)'
;MNGKRISDKSQHPRRGLFRRALSERELEVIRLIAEGRSNQEIAETPFVALSTIKWRVNNTYGKLNVRSRTQAMARAQQLGLL
;
A
#
# COMPACT_ATOMS: atom_id res chain seq x y z
N MET A 1 -30.55 9.49 21.89
CA MET A 1 -30.42 10.87 21.37
C MET A 1 -28.99 11.31 21.63
N ASN A 2 -28.08 11.03 20.69
CA ASN A 2 -27.65 11.88 19.58
C ASN A 2 -26.40 12.69 19.96
N GLY A 3 -25.30 12.41 19.26
CA GLY A 3 -24.07 13.18 19.44
C GLY A 3 -22.89 12.69 18.61
N LYS A 4 -23.15 12.24 17.38
CA LYS A 4 -22.26 12.33 16.20
C LYS A 4 -20.76 12.34 16.54
N ARG A 5 -20.14 11.15 16.65
CA ARG A 5 -18.68 11.03 16.51
C ARG A 5 -18.33 11.49 15.10
N ILE A 6 -17.88 12.74 15.04
CA ILE A 6 -17.26 13.43 13.93
C ILE A 6 -16.49 12.46 13.05
N SER A 7 -17.07 12.18 11.88
CA SER A 7 -16.38 11.56 10.77
C SER A 7 -15.26 12.51 10.38
N ASP A 8 -14.03 12.14 10.70
CA ASP A 8 -12.83 12.81 10.20
C ASP A 8 -12.75 12.61 8.68
N LYS A 9 -13.48 13.45 7.95
CA LYS A 9 -13.40 13.60 6.49
C LYS A 9 -12.34 14.64 6.11
N SER A 10 -11.27 14.76 6.88
CA SER A 10 -10.09 15.52 6.48
C SER A 10 -9.35 14.74 5.39
N GLN A 11 -9.84 14.83 4.16
CA GLN A 11 -9.11 14.39 2.98
C GLN A 11 -7.85 15.24 2.89
N HIS A 12 -6.75 14.73 3.45
CA HIS A 12 -5.45 15.38 3.38
C HIS A 12 -5.01 15.35 1.90
N PRO A 13 -4.71 16.51 1.27
CA PRO A 13 -4.29 16.59 -0.14
C PRO A 13 -3.07 15.71 -0.44
N ARG A 14 -2.29 15.36 0.59
CA ARG A 14 -1.18 14.40 0.51
C ARG A 14 -1.60 12.99 0.09
N ARG A 15 -2.79 12.51 0.44
CA ARG A 15 -3.25 11.14 0.08
C ARG A 15 -3.33 10.95 -1.44
N GLY A 16 -3.86 11.94 -2.15
CA GLY A 16 -3.96 11.93 -3.61
C GLY A 16 -2.59 12.01 -4.29
N LEU A 17 -1.63 12.72 -3.69
CA LEU A 17 -0.27 12.84 -4.23
C LEU A 17 0.50 11.50 -4.15
N PHE A 18 0.41 10.80 -3.03
CA PHE A 18 1.07 9.49 -2.89
C PHE A 18 0.44 8.42 -3.79
N ARG A 19 -0.88 8.44 -3.96
CA ARG A 19 -1.55 7.60 -4.97
C ARG A 19 -1.06 7.86 -6.40
N ARG A 20 -0.69 9.09 -6.72
CA ARG A 20 -0.12 9.46 -8.04
C ARG A 20 1.37 9.11 -8.17
N ALA A 21 2.10 9.02 -7.05
CA ALA A 21 3.53 8.69 -7.04
C ALA A 21 3.80 7.17 -7.18
N LEU A 22 2.85 6.34 -6.75
CA LEU A 22 2.88 4.91 -6.97
C LEU A 22 2.21 4.57 -8.30
N SER A 23 2.82 3.67 -9.06
CA SER A 23 2.17 3.04 -10.21
C SER A 23 1.01 2.15 -9.74
N GLU A 24 0.09 1.85 -10.65
CA GLU A 24 -1.03 0.94 -10.37
C GLU A 24 -0.58 -0.42 -9.83
N ARG A 25 0.54 -0.95 -10.36
CA ARG A 25 1.11 -2.22 -9.92
C ARG A 25 1.73 -2.16 -8.52
N GLU A 26 2.29 -1.01 -8.14
CA GLU A 26 2.80 -0.82 -6.76
C GLU A 26 1.65 -0.63 -5.77
N LEU A 27 0.57 0.04 -6.19
CA LEU A 27 -0.67 0.13 -5.43
C LEU A 27 -1.35 -1.24 -5.25
N GLU A 28 -1.32 -2.07 -6.28
CA GLU A 28 -1.81 -3.45 -6.20
C GLU A 28 -1.00 -4.27 -5.20
N VAL A 29 0.33 -4.21 -5.28
CA VAL A 29 1.24 -4.88 -4.35
C VAL A 29 1.01 -4.44 -2.90
N ILE A 30 0.85 -3.14 -2.62
CA ILE A 30 0.64 -2.68 -1.24
C ILE A 30 -0.72 -3.12 -0.67
N ARG A 31 -1.76 -3.25 -1.51
CA ARG A 31 -3.07 -3.77 -1.10
C ARG A 31 -2.99 -5.25 -0.75
N LEU A 32 -2.38 -6.06 -1.62
CA LEU A 32 -2.19 -7.49 -1.35
C LEU A 32 -1.33 -7.73 -0.09
N ILE A 33 -0.32 -6.88 0.13
CA ILE A 33 0.45 -6.91 1.38
C ILE A 33 -0.43 -6.62 2.59
N ALA A 34 -1.32 -5.63 2.49
CA ALA A 34 -2.24 -5.28 3.57
C ALA A 34 -3.27 -6.37 3.86
N GLU A 35 -3.66 -7.14 2.84
CA GLU A 35 -4.51 -8.34 2.98
C GLU A 35 -3.77 -9.54 3.62
N GLY A 36 -2.46 -9.42 3.88
CA GLY A 36 -1.67 -10.48 4.51
C GLY A 36 -0.95 -11.41 3.51
N ARG A 37 -1.07 -11.17 2.20
CA ARG A 37 -0.43 -12.01 1.17
C ARG A 37 1.09 -11.94 1.22
N SER A 38 1.74 -13.09 1.28
CA SER A 38 3.18 -13.23 1.11
C SER A 38 3.61 -12.89 -0.32
N ASN A 39 4.91 -12.61 -0.53
CA ASN A 39 5.42 -12.36 -1.88
C ASN A 39 5.24 -13.57 -2.81
N GLN A 40 5.18 -14.78 -2.25
CA GLN A 40 4.89 -16.00 -2.99
C GLN A 40 3.44 -16.00 -3.47
N GLU A 41 2.47 -15.77 -2.58
CA GLU A 41 1.05 -15.68 -2.95
C GLU A 41 0.77 -14.55 -3.94
N ILE A 42 1.45 -13.40 -3.81
CA ILE A 42 1.33 -12.30 -4.77
C ILE A 42 1.85 -12.73 -6.16
N ALA A 43 2.89 -13.56 -6.20
CA ALA A 43 3.47 -14.10 -7.43
C ALA A 43 2.70 -15.28 -8.03
N GLU A 44 1.65 -15.79 -7.36
CA GLU A 44 0.74 -16.79 -7.94
C GLU A 44 -0.15 -16.19 -9.05
N THR A 45 -0.12 -14.86 -9.20
CA THR A 45 -0.75 -14.19 -10.34
C THR A 45 -0.12 -14.68 -11.65
N PRO A 46 -0.93 -15.18 -12.61
CA PRO A 46 -0.39 -15.69 -13.86
C PRO A 46 0.43 -14.61 -14.56
N PHE A 47 1.57 -15.03 -15.13
CA PHE A 47 2.53 -14.18 -15.86
C PHE A 47 3.43 -13.24 -15.03
N VAL A 48 3.56 -13.44 -13.70
CA VAL A 48 4.50 -12.64 -12.87
C VAL A 48 5.44 -13.51 -12.05
N ALA A 49 6.76 -13.39 -12.28
CA ALA A 49 7.76 -14.11 -11.49
C ALA A 49 7.92 -13.54 -10.06
N LEU A 50 8.25 -14.40 -9.09
CA LEU A 50 8.54 -13.99 -7.70
C LEU A 50 9.63 -12.92 -7.59
N SER A 51 10.66 -12.97 -8.44
CA SER A 51 11.71 -11.94 -8.52
C SER A 51 11.15 -10.57 -8.88
N THR A 52 10.16 -10.52 -9.77
CA THR A 52 9.47 -9.29 -10.17
C THR A 52 8.67 -8.73 -9.01
N ILE A 53 7.97 -9.59 -8.25
CA ILE A 53 7.26 -9.16 -7.03
C ILE A 53 8.24 -8.61 -6.01
N LYS A 54 9.34 -9.31 -5.71
CA LYS A 54 10.37 -8.82 -4.77
C LYS A 54 10.92 -7.46 -5.20
N TRP A 55 11.20 -7.27 -6.48
CA TRP A 55 11.65 -5.98 -7.02
C TRP A 55 10.60 -4.88 -6.85
N ARG A 56 9.32 -5.17 -7.17
CA ARG A 56 8.22 -4.20 -7.00
C ARG A 56 7.99 -3.85 -5.53
N VAL A 57 8.07 -4.82 -4.62
CA VAL A 57 7.97 -4.60 -3.17
C VAL A 57 9.08 -3.66 -2.71
N ASN A 58 10.33 -3.90 -3.14
CA ASN A 58 11.47 -3.05 -2.80
C ASN A 58 11.30 -1.61 -3.33
N ASN A 59 10.85 -1.45 -4.58
CA ASN A 59 10.56 -0.12 -5.12
C ASN A 59 9.44 0.60 -4.36
N THR A 60 8.37 -0.13 -4.03
CA THR A 60 7.25 0.40 -3.24
C THR A 60 7.75 0.85 -1.87
N TYR A 61 8.62 0.06 -1.22
CA TYR A 61 9.21 0.40 0.07
C TYR A 61 10.09 1.64 -0.02
N GLY A 62 10.90 1.76 -1.08
CA GLY A 62 11.69 2.95 -1.36
C GLY A 62 10.80 4.20 -1.51
N LYS A 63 9.72 4.11 -2.29
CA LYS A 63 8.77 5.22 -2.49
C LYS A 63 7.99 5.60 -1.24
N LEU A 64 7.69 4.62 -0.38
CA LEU A 64 7.02 4.84 0.91
C LEU A 64 7.99 5.25 2.03
N ASN A 65 9.30 5.20 1.77
CA ASN A 65 10.39 5.41 2.73
C ASN A 65 10.28 4.48 3.97
N VAL A 66 10.09 3.19 3.72
CA VAL A 66 9.95 2.15 4.75
C VAL A 66 10.94 1.01 4.51
N ARG A 67 11.21 0.22 5.54
CA ARG A 67 12.17 -0.90 5.47
C ARG A 67 11.56 -2.26 5.81
N SER A 68 10.32 -2.31 6.30
CA SER A 68 9.67 -3.55 6.69
C SER A 68 8.22 -3.61 6.23
N ARG A 69 7.68 -4.82 6.17
CA ARG A 69 6.28 -5.08 5.83
C ARG A 69 5.32 -4.35 6.77
N THR A 70 5.57 -4.44 8.08
CA THR A 70 4.75 -3.77 9.09
C THR A 70 4.79 -2.25 8.92
N GLN A 71 5.97 -1.68 8.65
CA GLN A 71 6.09 -0.25 8.35
C GLN A 71 5.35 0.13 7.07
N ALA A 72 5.45 -0.68 6.02
CA ALA A 72 4.74 -0.45 4.76
C ALA A 72 3.22 -0.43 4.96
N MET A 73 2.69 -1.39 5.72
CA MET A 73 1.26 -1.42 6.08
C MET A 73 0.83 -0.20 6.87
N ALA A 74 1.56 0.13 7.95
CA ALA A 74 1.28 1.31 8.77
C ALA A 74 1.35 2.61 7.94
N ARG A 75 2.34 2.72 7.06
CA ARG A 75 2.52 3.89 6.20
C ARG A 75 1.42 3.99 5.15
N ALA A 76 1.02 2.88 4.53
CA ALA A 76 -0.06 2.86 3.56
C ALA A 76 -1.40 3.27 4.19
N GLN A 77 -1.68 2.84 5.43
CA GLN A 77 -2.84 3.30 6.21
C GLN A 77 -2.80 4.81 6.49
N GLN A 78 -1.66 5.32 6.99
CA GLN A 78 -1.48 6.76 7.24
C GLN A 78 -1.69 7.61 5.99
N LEU A 79 -1.21 7.11 4.84
CA LEU A 79 -1.31 7.77 3.54
C LEU A 79 -2.67 7.55 2.85
N GLY A 80 -3.59 6.78 3.44
CA GLY A 80 -4.91 6.46 2.88
C GLY A 80 -4.83 5.78 1.51
N LEU A 81 -3.84 4.89 1.34
CA LEU A 81 -3.65 4.09 0.13
C LEU A 81 -4.50 2.81 0.15
N LEU A 82 -4.91 2.39 1.36
CA LEU A 82 -5.74 1.24 1.68
C LEU A 82 -7.17 1.70 2.03
#